data_AF-A0A3D1S6R4-F1
#
_entry.id   AF-A0A3D1S6R4-F1
#
_cell.length_a   1.000
_cell.length_b   1.000
_cell.length_c   1.000
_cell.angle_alpha   90.00
_cell.angle_beta   90.00
_cell.angle_gamma   90.00
#
_symmetry.space_group_name_H-M   'P 1'
#
loop_
_entity.id
_entity.type
_entity.pdbx_description
1 polymer ?
#
loop_
_entity_poly.entity_id
_entity_poly.type
_entity_poly.pdbx_seq_one_letter_code
_entity_poly.pdbx_strand_id
1 'polypeptide(L)'
;KMMAVCLRYCQDNETARDVLHDGFLQVFTQIGSYSGKGSFEGWLRKIFVNLALENYRQEKKRFNFLNDYGKDNSDFWDTPEDDSLEVGDIPRQELLNIIREMPEGYRTVFNLVIFEDIPHKEIGAMLGITENASRSQYFRAKTFLQKKVQSMLKKKYI
;
A
#
# COMPACT_ATOMS: atom_id res chain seq x y z
N LYS A 1 11.06 2.71 -12.52
CA LYS A 1 10.81 3.00 -11.08
C LYS A 1 9.32 3.27 -10.78
N MET A 2 8.63 4.14 -11.54
CA MET A 2 7.21 4.44 -11.28
C MET A 2 6.27 3.25 -11.51
N MET A 3 6.58 2.33 -12.43
CA MET A 3 5.82 1.07 -12.57
C MET A 3 5.79 0.26 -11.26
N ALA A 4 6.89 0.24 -10.50
CA ALA A 4 6.92 -0.44 -9.21
C ALA A 4 6.07 0.29 -8.15
N VAL A 5 5.86 1.60 -8.30
CA VAL A 5 4.91 2.37 -7.47
C VAL A 5 3.49 1.93 -7.81
N CYS A 6 3.10 1.96 -9.09
CA CYS A 6 1.76 1.55 -9.54
C CYS A 6 1.43 0.11 -9.09
N LEU A 7 2.34 -0.83 -9.31
CA LEU A 7 2.17 -2.24 -8.93
C LEU A 7 2.01 -2.50 -7.42
N ARG A 8 2.29 -1.53 -6.56
CA ARG A 8 2.05 -1.64 -5.11
C ARG A 8 0.61 -1.31 -4.72
N TYR A 9 -0.07 -0.48 -5.51
CA TYR A 9 -1.40 0.03 -5.19
C TYR A 9 -2.49 -0.55 -6.08
N CYS A 10 -2.20 -0.86 -7.35
CA CYS A 10 -3.18 -1.43 -8.29
C CYS A 10 -3.43 -2.92 -8.03
N GLN A 11 -4.65 -3.38 -8.37
CA GLN A 11 -5.06 -4.77 -8.21
C GLN A 11 -4.30 -5.73 -9.13
N ASP A 12 -4.02 -5.31 -10.36
CA ASP A 12 -3.40 -6.13 -11.39
C ASP A 12 -2.40 -5.32 -12.26
N ASN A 13 -1.70 -6.04 -13.16
CA ASN A 13 -0.66 -5.47 -14.00
C ASN A 13 -1.18 -4.56 -15.11
N GLU A 14 -2.40 -4.78 -15.60
CA GLU A 14 -3.03 -3.99 -16.64
C GLU A 14 -3.44 -2.64 -16.08
N THR A 15 -4.18 -2.65 -14.97
CA THR A 15 -4.52 -1.45 -14.20
C THR A 15 -3.26 -0.64 -13.81
N ALA A 16 -2.18 -1.32 -13.41
CA ALA A 16 -0.91 -0.65 -13.11
C ALA A 16 -0.28 0.02 -14.33
N ARG A 17 -0.43 -0.54 -15.54
CA ARG A 17 0.06 0.07 -16.79
C ARG A 17 -0.78 1.29 -17.18
N ASP A 18 -2.09 1.24 -16.97
CA ASP A 18 -2.99 2.36 -17.25
C ASP A 18 -2.70 3.54 -16.32
N VAL A 19 -2.59 3.28 -15.01
CA VAL A 19 -2.17 4.29 -14.02
C VAL A 19 -0.78 4.85 -14.34
N LEU A 20 0.15 4.00 -14.82
CA LEU A 20 1.48 4.47 -15.24
C LEU A 20 1.38 5.44 -16.43
N HIS A 21 0.58 5.10 -17.43
CA HIS A 21 0.39 5.90 -18.63
C HIS A 21 -0.23 7.26 -18.28
N ASP A 22 -1.35 7.25 -17.56
CA ASP A 22 -2.06 8.45 -17.11
C ASP A 22 -1.19 9.32 -16.19
N GLY A 23 -0.36 8.68 -15.36
CA GLY A 23 0.59 9.37 -14.49
C GLY A 23 1.62 10.16 -15.29
N PHE A 24 2.14 9.62 -16.40
CA PHE A 24 3.05 10.36 -17.26
C PHE A 24 2.36 11.52 -17.98
N LEU A 25 1.10 11.35 -18.42
CA LEU A 25 0.32 12.47 -18.97
C LEU A 25 0.14 13.59 -17.95
N GLN A 26 -0.17 13.27 -16.69
CA GLN A 26 -0.22 14.26 -15.61
C GLN A 26 1.13 14.91 -15.35
N VAL A 27 2.22 14.15 -15.38
CA VAL A 27 3.57 14.69 -15.20
C VAL A 27 3.88 15.74 -16.26
N PHE A 28 3.64 15.44 -17.55
CA PHE A 28 3.94 16.38 -18.63
C PHE A 28 3.09 17.65 -18.55
N THR A 29 1.83 17.53 -18.15
CA THR A 29 0.94 18.69 -17.98
C THR A 29 1.30 19.53 -16.75
N GLN A 30 1.82 18.91 -15.69
CA GLN A 30 2.13 19.58 -14.43
C GLN A 30 3.62 19.90 -14.25
N ILE A 31 4.49 19.58 -15.21
CA ILE A 31 5.95 19.72 -15.05
C ILE A 31 6.40 21.14 -14.69
N GLY A 32 5.70 22.17 -15.19
CA GLY A 32 5.95 23.57 -14.85
C GLY A 32 5.62 23.93 -13.39
N SER A 33 4.86 23.10 -12.67
CA SER A 33 4.55 23.29 -11.25
C SER A 33 5.65 22.79 -10.32
N TYR A 34 6.63 22.05 -10.84
CA TYR A 34 7.75 21.60 -10.03
C TYR A 34 8.66 22.79 -9.67
N SER A 35 8.56 23.24 -8.43
CA SER A 35 9.30 24.42 -7.92
C SER A 35 10.81 24.25 -7.79
N GLY A 36 11.37 23.09 -8.14
CA GLY A 36 12.79 22.75 -7.91
C GLY A 36 13.15 22.45 -6.46
N LYS A 37 12.20 22.54 -5.52
CA LYS A 37 12.40 22.19 -4.11
C LYS A 37 12.17 20.69 -3.90
N GLY A 38 13.11 20.03 -3.21
CA GLY A 38 13.09 18.59 -3.01
C GLY A 38 13.48 17.79 -4.26
N SER A 39 13.38 16.46 -4.21
CA SER A 39 13.77 15.63 -5.36
C SER A 39 12.68 15.59 -6.43
N PHE A 40 13.09 15.66 -7.70
CA PHE A 40 12.18 15.46 -8.83
C PHE A 40 11.52 14.07 -8.78
N GLU A 41 12.27 13.05 -8.37
CA GLU A 41 11.73 11.69 -8.16
C GLU A 41 10.64 11.67 -7.08
N GLY A 42 10.77 12.44 -6.00
CA GLY A 42 9.75 12.55 -4.96
C GLY A 42 8.49 13.25 -5.44
N TRP A 43 8.65 14.33 -6.21
CA TRP A 43 7.54 15.03 -6.86
C TRP A 43 6.78 14.12 -7.84
N LEU A 44 7.51 13.41 -8.71
CA LEU A 44 6.96 12.37 -9.59
C LEU A 44 6.18 11.33 -8.80
N ARG A 45 6.83 10.72 -7.79
CA ARG A 45 6.23 9.67 -6.94
C ARG A 45 4.91 10.14 -6.33
N LYS A 46 4.82 11.39 -5.86
CA LYS A 46 3.58 11.96 -5.32
C LYS A 46 2.44 11.94 -6.33
N ILE A 47 2.71 12.27 -7.59
CA ILE A 47 1.70 12.21 -8.67
C ILE A 47 1.21 10.76 -8.85
N PHE A 48 2.14 9.81 -9.01
CA PHE A 48 1.78 8.41 -9.23
C PHE A 48 1.03 7.77 -8.04
N VAL A 49 1.44 8.08 -6.80
CA VAL A 49 0.74 7.60 -5.59
C VAL A 49 -0.68 8.17 -5.54
N ASN A 50 -0.84 9.48 -5.76
CA ASN A 50 -2.15 10.11 -5.76
C ASN A 50 -3.09 9.51 -6.82
N LEU A 51 -2.58 9.29 -8.03
CA LEU A 51 -3.35 8.72 -9.12
C LEU A 51 -3.73 7.26 -8.85
N ALA A 52 -2.82 6.46 -8.31
CA ALA A 52 -3.11 5.08 -7.93
C ALA A 52 -4.15 4.99 -6.80
N LEU A 53 -4.09 5.91 -5.82
CA LEU A 53 -5.08 6.00 -4.74
C LEU A 53 -6.43 6.52 -5.21
N GLU A 54 -6.45 7.37 -6.25
CA GLU A 54 -7.69 7.78 -6.90
C GLU A 54 -8.34 6.59 -7.62
N ASN A 55 -7.57 5.84 -8.43
CA ASN A 55 -8.04 4.60 -9.06
C ASN A 55 -8.57 3.60 -8.01
N TYR A 56 -7.82 3.34 -6.93
CA TYR A 56 -8.26 2.51 -5.80
C TYR A 56 -9.60 2.97 -5.22
N ARG A 57 -9.78 4.28 -4.99
CA ARG A 57 -11.04 4.84 -4.44
C ARG A 57 -12.20 4.68 -5.42
N GLN A 58 -11.95 4.83 -6.72
CA GLN A 58 -12.99 4.67 -7.75
C GLN A 58 -13.40 3.22 -7.93
N GLU A 59 -12.45 2.29 -7.88
CA GLU A 59 -12.74 0.84 -7.87
C GLU A 59 -13.53 0.47 -6.62
N LYS A 60 -13.07 0.90 -5.44
CA LYS A 60 -13.81 0.72 -4.19
C LYS A 60 -15.23 1.29 -4.29
N LYS A 61 -15.43 2.50 -4.82
CA LYS A 61 -16.78 3.04 -5.04
C LYS A 61 -17.60 2.19 -6.01
N ARG A 62 -17.02 1.72 -7.13
CA ARG A 62 -17.67 0.84 -8.10
C ARG A 62 -18.12 -0.49 -7.45
N PHE A 63 -17.27 -1.08 -6.62
CA PHE A 63 -17.59 -2.30 -5.88
C PHE A 63 -18.52 -2.06 -4.67
N ASN A 64 -18.54 -0.85 -4.10
CA ASN A 64 -19.44 -0.47 -3.00
C ASN A 64 -20.88 -0.26 -3.42
N PHE A 65 -21.12 0.04 -4.70
CA PHE A 65 -22.45 -0.09 -5.26
C PHE A 65 -22.95 -1.55 -5.28
N LEU A 66 -22.08 -2.55 -5.09
CA LEU A 66 -22.42 -3.97 -5.02
C LEU A 66 -22.20 -4.64 -3.65
N ASN A 67 -21.44 -4.05 -2.73
CA ASN A 67 -21.30 -4.55 -1.36
C ASN A 67 -21.06 -3.39 -0.39
N ASP A 68 -22.02 -3.18 0.50
CA ASP A 68 -21.90 -2.33 1.66
C ASP A 68 -20.62 -2.73 2.42
N TYR A 69 -19.71 -1.77 2.62
CA TYR A 69 -18.50 -2.03 3.39
C TYR A 69 -18.95 -2.40 4.80
N GLY A 70 -18.71 -3.65 5.19
CA GLY A 70 -18.88 -4.12 6.54
C GLY A 70 -18.30 -3.11 7.51
N LYS A 71 -19.19 -2.49 8.30
CA LYS A 71 -18.88 -1.98 9.63
C LYS A 71 -18.28 -3.12 10.42
N ASP A 72 -16.98 -3.32 10.32
CA ASP A 72 -16.27 -4.14 11.27
C ASP A 72 -15.69 -3.22 12.34
N ASN A 73 -16.56 -2.84 13.26
CA ASN A 73 -16.18 -2.40 14.60
C ASN A 73 -15.63 -3.63 15.33
N SER A 74 -14.43 -4.07 14.99
CA SER A 74 -13.71 -5.05 15.78
C SER A 74 -12.64 -4.32 16.60
N ASP A 75 -13.05 -3.91 17.79
CA ASP A 75 -12.15 -3.58 18.91
C ASP A 75 -11.30 -4.81 19.21
N PHE A 76 -10.10 -4.87 18.64
CA PHE A 76 -9.07 -5.81 19.05
C PHE A 76 -7.83 -5.00 19.44
N TRP A 77 -7.73 -4.76 20.75
CA TRP A 77 -6.49 -4.41 21.40
C TRP A 77 -5.71 -5.69 21.62
N ASP A 78 -4.72 -5.93 20.75
CA ASP A 78 -3.61 -6.80 21.10
C ASP A 78 -2.36 -6.17 20.51
N THR A 79 -1.45 -5.79 21.41
CA THR A 79 -0.09 -5.35 21.07
C THR A 79 0.79 -6.57 21.26
N PRO A 80 1.26 -7.26 20.21
CA PRO A 80 2.27 -8.30 20.36
C PRO A 80 3.62 -7.64 20.54
N GLU A 81 4.42 -8.26 21.38
CA GLU A 81 5.83 -7.98 21.60
C GLU A 81 6.61 -8.01 20.29
N ASP A 82 7.63 -7.15 20.23
CA ASP A 82 8.54 -6.98 19.12
C ASP A 82 9.46 -8.21 19.02
N ASP A 83 8.91 -9.33 18.57
CA ASP A 83 9.69 -10.51 18.20
C ASP A 83 10.44 -10.17 16.91
N SER A 84 11.70 -9.77 17.09
CA SER A 84 12.65 -9.58 16.01
C SER A 84 12.74 -10.87 15.19
N LEU A 85 12.14 -10.87 14.00
CA LEU A 85 12.34 -11.95 13.05
C LEU A 85 13.81 -11.94 12.62
N GLU A 86 14.51 -13.06 12.81
CA GLU A 86 15.73 -13.34 12.05
C GLU A 86 15.33 -13.55 10.59
N VAL A 87 15.26 -12.45 9.85
CA VAL A 87 15.00 -12.47 8.41
C VAL A 87 16.28 -12.97 7.73
N GLY A 88 16.43 -14.30 7.66
CA GLY A 88 17.36 -14.90 6.71
C GLY A 88 17.05 -14.45 5.28
N ASP A 89 17.95 -14.73 4.32
CA ASP A 89 17.85 -14.31 2.91
C ASP A 89 16.53 -14.73 2.23
N ILE A 90 15.48 -13.93 2.41
CA ILE A 90 14.23 -14.02 1.67
C ILE A 90 14.43 -13.18 0.40
N PRO A 91 14.34 -13.79 -0.79
CA PRO A 91 14.43 -13.04 -2.03
C PRO A 91 13.41 -11.91 -2.06
N ARG A 92 13.87 -10.71 -2.45
CA ARG A 92 13.01 -9.52 -2.57
C ARG A 92 11.71 -9.78 -3.34
N GLN A 93 11.78 -10.61 -4.37
CA GLN A 93 10.62 -10.94 -5.21
C GLN A 93 9.55 -11.74 -4.45
N GLU A 94 9.95 -12.63 -3.55
CA GLU A 94 9.00 -13.39 -2.72
C GLU A 94 8.30 -12.46 -1.73
N LEU A 95 9.04 -11.54 -1.09
CA LEU A 95 8.46 -10.56 -0.20
C LEU A 95 7.42 -9.68 -0.91
N LEU A 96 7.74 -9.24 -2.14
CA LEU A 96 6.79 -8.46 -2.96
C LEU A 96 5.54 -9.28 -3.33
N ASN A 97 5.66 -10.58 -3.56
CA ASN A 97 4.52 -11.45 -3.83
C ASN A 97 3.62 -11.58 -2.59
N ILE A 98 4.20 -11.76 -1.39
CA ILE A 98 3.43 -11.81 -0.13
C ILE A 98 2.67 -10.50 0.08
N ILE A 99 3.31 -9.35 -0.17
CA ILE A 99 2.66 -8.04 -0.05
C ILE A 99 1.49 -7.94 -1.03
N ARG A 100 1.60 -8.49 -2.25
CA ARG A 100 0.48 -8.51 -3.22
C ARG A 100 -0.69 -9.37 -2.78
N GLU A 101 -0.43 -10.49 -2.08
CA GLU A 101 -1.45 -11.38 -1.51
C GLU A 101 -2.21 -10.79 -0.32
N MET A 102 -1.72 -9.69 0.27
CA MET A 102 -2.41 -9.04 1.39
C MET A 102 -3.80 -8.54 0.98
N PRO A 103 -4.79 -8.59 1.88
CA PRO A 103 -6.02 -7.85 1.71
C PRO A 103 -5.74 -6.38 1.39
N GLU A 104 -6.50 -5.84 0.45
CA GLU A 104 -6.18 -4.57 -0.21
C GLU A 104 -6.04 -3.39 0.78
N GLY A 105 -6.91 -3.30 1.79
CA GLY A 105 -6.80 -2.26 2.82
C GLY A 105 -5.49 -2.34 3.62
N TYR A 106 -5.06 -3.56 3.98
CA TYR A 106 -3.82 -3.78 4.73
C TYR A 106 -2.62 -3.42 3.86
N ARG A 107 -2.62 -3.87 2.61
CA ARG A 107 -1.59 -3.59 1.61
C ARG A 107 -1.42 -2.09 1.39
N THR A 108 -2.53 -1.37 1.18
CA THR A 108 -2.52 0.06 0.89
C THR A 108 -1.98 0.85 2.07
N VAL A 109 -2.47 0.61 3.29
CA VAL A 109 -1.96 1.30 4.49
C VAL A 109 -0.50 0.95 4.75
N PHE A 110 -0.11 -0.33 4.65
CA PHE A 110 1.27 -0.76 4.80
C PHE A 110 2.21 -0.02 3.84
N ASN A 111 1.81 0.12 2.58
CA ASN A 111 2.62 0.79 1.58
C ASN A 111 2.79 2.29 1.87
N LEU A 112 1.71 2.96 2.31
CA LEU A 112 1.75 4.39 2.66
C LEU A 112 2.62 4.67 3.87
N VAL A 113 2.61 3.79 4.89
CA VAL A 113 3.47 3.94 6.07
C VAL A 113 4.92 3.64 5.72
N ILE A 114 5.21 2.47 5.13
CA ILE A 114 6.59 1.98 4.99
C ILE A 114 7.35 2.65 3.86
N PHE A 115 6.71 2.92 2.73
CA PHE A 115 7.41 3.40 1.55
C PHE A 115 7.24 4.89 1.28
N GLU A 116 6.17 5.47 1.79
CA GLU A 116 5.84 6.88 1.56
C GLU A 116 5.99 7.71 2.85
N ASP A 117 6.28 7.07 3.99
CA ASP A 117 6.51 7.69 5.31
C ASP A 117 5.35 8.61 5.76
N ILE A 118 4.12 8.22 5.41
CA ILE A 118 2.93 9.03 5.68
C ILE A 118 2.36 8.65 7.07
N PRO A 119 2.11 9.63 7.96
CA PRO A 119 1.54 9.34 9.28
C PRO A 119 0.08 8.86 9.18
N HIS A 120 -0.32 7.98 10.10
CA HIS A 120 -1.67 7.38 10.12
C HIS A 120 -2.81 8.40 10.05
N LYS A 121 -2.62 9.59 10.64
CA LYS A 121 -3.61 10.67 10.61
C LYS A 121 -3.88 11.14 9.19
N GLU A 122 -2.83 11.32 8.40
CA GLU A 122 -2.95 11.74 7.00
C GLU A 122 -3.47 10.60 6.12
N ILE A 123 -3.03 9.36 6.37
CA ILE A 123 -3.58 8.17 5.70
C ILE A 123 -5.09 8.06 5.91
N GLY A 124 -5.58 8.30 7.14
CA GLY A 124 -7.00 8.32 7.45
C GLY A 124 -7.77 9.31 6.57
N ALA A 125 -7.27 10.54 6.47
CA ALA A 125 -7.85 11.57 5.60
C ALA A 125 -7.81 11.19 4.11
N MET A 126 -6.69 10.65 3.63
CA MET A 126 -6.52 10.25 2.22
C MET A 126 -7.48 9.12 1.80
N LEU A 127 -7.69 8.15 2.70
CA LEU A 127 -8.49 6.96 2.42
C LEU A 127 -9.95 7.06 2.88
N GLY A 128 -10.32 8.13 3.61
CA GLY A 128 -11.66 8.29 4.18
C GLY A 128 -11.96 7.31 5.32
N ILE A 129 -10.95 6.97 6.13
CA ILE A 129 -11.05 6.08 7.30
C ILE A 129 -10.56 6.80 8.56
N THR A 130 -10.87 6.26 9.75
CA THR A 130 -10.34 6.83 11.00
C THR A 130 -8.84 6.55 11.12
N GLU A 131 -8.13 7.41 11.87
CA GLU A 131 -6.71 7.21 12.19
C GLU A 131 -6.47 5.85 12.90
N ASN A 132 -7.40 5.46 13.78
CA ASN A 132 -7.35 4.16 14.45
C ASN A 132 -7.54 3.00 13.46
N ALA A 133 -8.46 3.12 12.50
CA ALA A 133 -8.60 2.11 11.44
C ALA A 133 -7.31 1.96 10.63
N SER A 134 -6.60 3.07 10.35
CA SER A 134 -5.28 3.02 9.71
C SER A 134 -4.26 2.24 10.55
N ARG A 135 -4.14 2.53 11.86
CA ARG A 135 -3.25 1.78 12.76
C ARG A 135 -3.59 0.29 12.80
N SER A 136 -4.86 -0.06 12.94
CA SER A 136 -5.31 -1.45 12.99
C SER A 136 -5.03 -2.19 11.68
N GLN A 137 -5.25 -1.55 10.52
CA GLN A 137 -4.92 -2.14 9.22
C GLN A 137 -3.41 -2.34 9.05
N TYR A 138 -2.60 -1.38 9.48
CA TYR A 138 -1.13 -1.51 9.47
C TYR A 138 -0.65 -2.66 10.36
N PHE A 139 -1.20 -2.76 11.56
CA PHE A 139 -0.90 -3.86 12.48
C PHE A 139 -1.25 -5.22 11.86
N ARG A 140 -2.46 -5.36 11.30
CA ARG A 140 -2.88 -6.58 10.59
C ARG A 140 -1.98 -6.88 9.40
N ALA A 141 -1.46 -5.87 8.70
CA ALA A 141 -0.50 -6.03 7.61
C ALA A 141 0.84 -6.62 8.11
N LYS A 142 1.39 -6.09 9.21
CA LYS A 142 2.60 -6.64 9.84
C LYS A 142 2.40 -8.09 10.24
N THR A 143 1.31 -8.40 10.94
CA THR A 143 0.99 -9.75 11.39
C THR A 143 0.80 -10.73 10.22
N PHE A 144 0.15 -10.28 9.14
CA PHE A 144 0.02 -11.07 7.91
C PHE A 144 1.39 -11.41 7.32
N LEU A 145 2.26 -10.40 7.19
CA LEU A 145 3.60 -10.56 6.64
C LEU A 145 4.44 -11.53 7.48
N GLN A 146 4.47 -11.34 8.80
CA GLN A 146 5.18 -12.19 9.74
C GLN A 146 4.74 -13.66 9.62
N LYS A 147 3.42 -13.92 9.62
CA LYS A 147 2.87 -15.29 9.49
C LYS A 147 3.27 -15.96 8.17
N LYS A 148 3.17 -15.22 7.05
CA LYS A 148 3.54 -15.73 5.73
C LYS A 148 5.04 -16.02 5.63
N VAL A 149 5.88 -15.10 6.12
CA VAL A 149 7.33 -15.26 6.17
C VAL A 149 7.73 -16.47 7.01
N GLN A 150 7.20 -16.61 8.23
CA GLN A 150 7.47 -17.76 9.09
C GLN A 150 7.05 -19.09 8.45
N SER A 151 5.90 -19.12 7.78
CA SER A 151 5.45 -20.32 7.05
C SER A 151 6.41 -20.70 5.93
N MET A 152 6.95 -19.72 5.20
CA MET A 152 7.93 -19.95 4.14
C MET A 152 9.26 -20.46 4.67
N LEU A 153 9.79 -19.83 5.74
CA LEU A 153 11.02 -20.29 6.37
C LEU A 153 10.89 -21.73 6.85
N LYS A 154 9.78 -22.08 7.53
CA LYS A 154 9.50 -23.47 7.95
C LYS A 154 9.49 -24.46 6.78
N LYS A 155 8.92 -24.10 5.62
CA LYS A 155 8.91 -24.97 4.42
C LYS A 155 10.28 -25.14 3.77
N LYS A 156 11.21 -24.19 3.95
CA LYS A 156 12.54 -24.23 3.34
C LYS A 156 13.53 -25.11 4.12
N TYR A 157 13.22 -25.41 5.37
CA TYR A 157 14.03 -26.26 6.27
C TYR A 157 13.41 -27.65 6.52
N ILE A 158 12.40 -28.04 5.73
CA ILE A 158 11.84 -29.40 5.66
C ILE A 158 12.17 -29.96 4.26
#